data_AF-A0A9K3PP89-F1
#
_entry.id   AF-A0A9K3PP89-F1
#
_cell.length_a   1.000
_cell.length_b   1.000
_cell.length_c   1.000
_cell.angle_alpha   90.00
_cell.angle_beta   90.00
_cell.angle_gamma   90.00
#
_symmetry.space_group_name_H-M   'P 1'
#
loop_
_entity.id
_entity.type
_entity.pdbx_description
1 polymer ?
#
loop_
_entity_poly.entity_id
_entity_poly.type
_entity_poly.pdbx_seq_one_letter_code
_entity_poly.pdbx_strand_id
1 'polypeptide(L)'
;MLVYISFSKTATHALVEQAARTILQLPIQTTGVWGDGTSTTQSLLELLLQRSHMQTDSVKPNRNATAVQTTTTTTNNNNNNNNNNNISLLLVPQANLIAKVKKNGKSVQYHDQIDKDTGKRLYELFCQIVESLLIQHQQFCRRNSITDDGDDDQHHQKHHQKGSFGILSSSSASSLLSSTPDPSIPPSLLFRDGSDHNNQQYGTFDETTGLPLTNMDGTVLTKSARKKIQKIYDAHTKRHQKWLNKQQQLHQKWLNKQQPKQQQQQQQSHHEPNGTTTGGTNNRSSEETNNILLTLESGTKDVPKIAKGDDDDDDDDEKNITAASPNVPTLDPNFVHLVAGSFGKRQGLEMVSDMGPFCHVIEI
;
A
#
# COMPACT_ATOMS: atom_id res chain seq x y z
N MET A 1 2.72 -7.96 16.77
CA MET A 1 1.67 -6.95 17.01
C MET A 1 0.31 -7.48 16.58
N LEU A 2 -0.69 -7.43 17.46
CA LEU A 2 -2.08 -7.79 17.18
C LEU A 2 -2.92 -6.51 17.14
N VAL A 3 -3.69 -6.33 16.06
CA VAL A 3 -4.50 -5.13 15.83
C VAL A 3 -5.95 -5.55 15.64
N TYR A 4 -6.81 -5.13 16.56
CA TYR A 4 -8.25 -5.28 16.44
C TYR A 4 -8.85 -4.02 15.81
N ILE A 5 -9.67 -4.20 14.77
CA ILE A 5 -10.15 -3.09 13.94
C ILE A 5 -11.67 -3.04 13.96
N SER A 6 -12.23 -1.88 14.27
CA SER A 6 -13.66 -1.58 14.18
C SER A 6 -13.86 -0.28 13.41
N PHE A 7 -14.97 -0.17 12.70
CA PHE A 7 -15.33 1.03 11.96
C PHE A 7 -16.65 1.61 12.47
N SER A 8 -16.68 2.92 12.64
CA SER A 8 -17.91 3.67 12.89
C SER A 8 -18.67 3.95 11.60
N LYS A 9 -19.93 4.35 11.70
CA LYS A 9 -20.73 4.85 10.57
C LYS A 9 -20.13 6.09 9.90
N THR A 10 -19.26 6.82 10.60
CA THR A 10 -18.57 8.01 10.08
C THR A 10 -17.23 7.68 9.44
N ALA A 11 -16.80 6.41 9.44
CA ALA A 11 -15.53 6.00 8.87
C ALA A 11 -15.51 6.28 7.34
N THR A 12 -14.45 6.96 6.90
CA THR A 12 -14.20 7.29 5.50
C THR A 12 -12.90 6.64 5.03
N HIS A 13 -12.70 6.54 3.71
CA HIS A 13 -11.45 6.02 3.13
C HIS A 13 -10.20 6.78 3.64
N ALA A 14 -10.30 8.10 3.80
CA ALA A 14 -9.21 8.93 4.31
C ALA A 14 -8.85 8.57 5.76
N LEU A 15 -9.85 8.35 6.61
CA LEU A 15 -9.64 7.92 8.00
C LEU A 15 -9.03 6.51 8.07
N VAL A 16 -9.41 5.60 7.16
CA VAL A 16 -8.80 4.27 7.08
C VAL A 16 -7.32 4.36 6.72
N GLU A 17 -6.96 5.21 5.75
CA GLU A 17 -5.57 5.43 5.38
C GLU A 17 -4.76 6.04 6.53
N GLN A 18 -5.31 7.07 7.17
CA GLN A 18 -4.69 7.69 8.34
C GLN A 18 -4.47 6.66 9.45
N ALA A 19 -5.48 5.84 9.75
CA ALA A 19 -5.39 4.80 10.77
C ALA A 19 -4.29 3.77 10.47
N ALA A 20 -4.17 3.32 9.22
CA ALA A 20 -3.13 2.39 8.81
C ALA A 20 -1.73 2.99 9.00
N ARG A 21 -1.52 4.26 8.62
CA ARG A 21 -0.25 4.98 8.82
C ARG A 21 0.06 5.13 10.31
N THR A 22 -0.92 5.59 11.09
CA THR A 22 -0.78 5.75 12.55
C THR A 22 -0.35 4.44 13.18
N ILE A 23 -1.05 3.33 12.91
CA ILE A 23 -0.76 2.03 13.52
C ILE A 23 0.68 1.56 13.27
N LEU A 24 1.21 1.80 12.07
CA LEU A 24 2.59 1.42 11.73
C LEU A 24 3.63 2.35 12.38
N GLN A 25 3.27 3.62 12.65
CA GLN A 25 4.14 4.65 13.23
C GLN A 25 4.05 4.75 14.76
N LEU A 26 3.13 4.05 15.41
CA LEU A 26 2.98 4.09 16.86
C LEU A 26 4.23 3.58 17.58
N PRO A 27 4.84 4.37 18.47
CA PRO A 27 6.03 3.97 19.23
C PRO A 27 5.62 3.13 20.44
N ILE A 28 5.15 1.90 20.18
CA ILE A 28 4.62 0.97 21.20
C ILE A 28 5.43 -0.31 21.34
N GLN A 29 6.45 -0.51 20.51
CA GLN A 29 7.33 -1.66 20.63
C GLN A 29 8.57 -1.26 21.44
N THR A 30 9.13 -2.17 22.22
CA THR A 30 10.39 -1.94 22.95
C THR A 30 11.33 -3.12 22.72
N THR A 31 12.62 -2.84 22.68
CA THR A 31 13.67 -3.86 22.54
C THR A 31 14.16 -4.40 23.88
N GLY A 32 13.88 -3.70 24.99
CA GLY A 32 14.25 -4.10 26.33
C GLY A 32 13.09 -4.69 27.13
N VAL A 33 13.27 -4.72 28.46
CA VAL A 33 12.26 -5.28 29.35
C VAL A 33 11.14 -4.27 29.50
N TRP A 34 9.90 -4.71 29.23
CA TRP A 34 8.76 -3.83 29.38
C TRP A 34 8.68 -3.27 30.81
N GLY A 35 8.54 -1.95 30.95
CA GLY A 35 8.47 -1.28 32.25
C GLY A 35 9.82 -1.01 32.91
N ASP A 36 10.95 -1.28 32.24
CA ASP A 36 12.28 -0.91 32.74
C ASP A 36 12.48 0.62 32.84
N GLY A 37 11.68 1.41 32.11
CA GLY A 37 11.76 2.86 32.05
C GLY A 37 13.00 3.39 31.33
N THR A 38 13.88 2.51 30.86
CA THR A 38 15.17 2.83 30.23
C THR A 38 15.15 2.57 28.73
N SER A 39 14.32 1.63 28.27
CA SER A 39 14.25 1.27 26.86
C SER A 39 13.35 2.22 26.10
N THR A 40 13.88 2.82 25.04
CA THR A 40 13.09 3.67 24.15
C THR A 40 12.04 2.84 23.43
N THR A 41 10.82 3.37 23.34
CA THR A 41 9.82 2.75 22.48
C THR A 41 10.08 3.16 21.03
N GLN A 42 9.80 2.24 20.12
CA GLN A 42 10.01 2.37 18.69
C GLN A 42 8.74 2.00 17.95
N SER A 43 8.58 2.60 16.77
CA SER A 43 7.52 2.22 15.85
C SER A 43 7.80 0.88 15.18
N LEU A 44 6.77 0.26 14.61
CA LEU A 44 6.95 -0.97 13.83
C LEU A 44 7.91 -0.74 12.66
N LEU A 45 7.80 0.43 12.00
CA LEU A 45 8.65 0.79 10.87
C LEU A 45 10.10 1.01 11.29
N GLU A 46 10.35 1.63 12.44
CA GLU A 46 11.71 1.81 12.99
C GLU A 46 12.37 0.48 13.32
N LEU A 47 11.63 -0.44 13.95
CA LEU A 47 12.12 -1.78 14.25
C LEU A 47 12.47 -2.57 12.99
N LEU A 48 11.64 -2.47 11.95
CA LEU A 48 11.90 -3.11 10.67
C LEU A 48 13.17 -2.57 10.00
N LEU A 49 13.40 -1.25 10.10
CA LEU A 49 14.61 -0.62 9.60
C LEU A 49 15.85 -1.11 10.37
N GLN A 50 15.81 -1.07 11.70
CA GLN A 50 16.91 -1.54 12.54
C GLN A 50 17.26 -3.01 12.26
N ARG A 51 16.24 -3.85 12.04
CA ARG A 51 16.43 -5.27 11.70
C ARG A 51 17.11 -5.46 10.34
N SER A 52 16.80 -4.62 9.36
CA SER A 52 17.41 -4.72 8.03
C SER A 52 18.92 -4.47 8.06
N HIS A 53 19.41 -3.63 8.98
CA HIS A 53 20.84 -3.38 9.16
C HIS A 53 21.59 -4.54 9.82
N MET A 54 20.95 -5.29 10.73
CA MET A 54 21.67 -6.38 11.42
C MET A 54 21.93 -7.61 10.55
N GLN A 55 21.22 -7.76 9.42
CA GLN A 55 21.40 -8.94 8.55
C GLN A 55 22.68 -8.88 7.70
N THR A 56 23.20 -7.69 7.39
CA THR A 56 24.34 -7.53 6.46
C THR A 56 25.68 -7.95 7.06
N ASP A 57 25.88 -7.79 8.37
CA ASP A 57 27.21 -7.98 8.98
C ASP A 57 27.60 -9.45 9.23
N SER A 58 26.64 -10.37 9.18
CA SER A 58 26.85 -11.76 9.61
C SER A 58 27.36 -12.70 8.51
N VAL A 59 27.34 -12.28 7.24
CA VAL A 59 27.79 -13.11 6.11
C VAL A 59 29.19 -12.69 5.66
N LYS A 60 30.18 -12.80 6.55
CA LYS A 60 31.57 -12.86 6.09
C LYS A 60 31.83 -14.28 5.58
N PRO A 61 32.01 -14.49 4.26
CA PRO A 61 32.37 -15.82 3.76
C PRO A 61 33.71 -16.20 4.39
N ASN A 62 33.69 -17.17 5.30
CA ASN A 62 34.89 -17.72 5.90
C ASN A 62 35.70 -18.41 4.80
N ARG A 63 36.60 -17.67 4.15
CA ARG A 63 37.41 -18.12 3.00
C ARG A 63 38.53 -19.12 3.38
N ASN A 64 38.58 -19.60 4.63
CA ASN A 64 39.66 -20.46 5.13
C ASN A 64 39.21 -21.90 5.48
N ALA A 65 38.33 -22.51 4.69
CA ALA A 65 38.03 -23.95 4.83
C ALA A 65 38.72 -24.77 3.74
N THR A 66 39.98 -25.11 3.99
CA THR A 66 40.71 -26.14 3.25
C THR A 66 40.02 -27.50 3.43
N ALA A 67 39.80 -28.18 2.32
CA ALA A 67 39.09 -29.44 2.21
C ALA A 67 39.73 -30.57 3.03
N VAL A 68 38.99 -31.08 4.02
CA VAL A 68 39.13 -32.48 4.48
C VAL A 68 37.72 -33.02 4.73
N GLN A 69 37.28 -33.90 3.83
CA GLN A 69 36.04 -34.65 3.94
C GLN A 69 36.17 -35.67 5.07
N THR A 70 35.31 -35.58 6.09
CA THR A 70 35.00 -36.75 6.91
C THR A 70 33.50 -36.76 7.19
N THR A 71 32.84 -37.80 6.68
CA THR A 71 31.42 -38.09 6.80
C THR A 71 31.12 -38.64 8.18
N THR A 72 30.54 -37.84 9.07
CA THR A 72 29.87 -38.33 10.28
C THR A 72 28.54 -37.61 10.48
N THR A 73 27.48 -38.36 10.23
CA THR A 73 26.07 -38.01 10.45
C THR A 73 25.82 -37.88 11.96
N THR A 74 26.02 -36.70 12.51
CA THR A 74 25.62 -36.39 13.90
C THR A 74 24.49 -35.38 13.84
N THR A 75 23.27 -35.86 14.09
CA THR A 75 22.06 -35.06 14.31
C THR A 75 22.23 -34.28 15.60
N ASN A 76 22.85 -33.10 15.51
CA ASN A 76 23.02 -32.21 16.65
C ASN A 76 21.75 -31.35 16.79
N ASN A 77 20.88 -31.76 17.73
CA ASN A 77 19.77 -30.98 18.26
C ASN A 77 20.30 -29.82 19.13
N ASN A 78 21.14 -28.95 18.54
CA ASN A 78 21.41 -27.66 19.17
C ASN A 78 20.19 -26.79 18.95
N ASN A 79 19.39 -26.66 20.01
CA ASN A 79 18.44 -25.58 20.27
C ASN A 79 19.19 -24.24 20.23
N ASN A 80 19.67 -23.85 19.06
CA ASN A 80 19.99 -22.47 18.77
C ASN A 80 18.65 -21.75 18.82
N ASN A 81 18.34 -21.20 20.00
CA ASN A 81 17.49 -20.04 20.21
C ASN A 81 18.07 -18.85 19.41
N ASN A 82 18.22 -19.01 18.10
CA ASN A 82 18.03 -17.92 17.18
C ASN A 82 16.56 -17.58 17.33
N ASN A 83 16.27 -16.81 18.36
CA ASN A 83 15.06 -16.02 18.49
C ASN A 83 15.08 -15.11 17.27
N ASN A 84 14.64 -15.67 16.14
CA ASN A 84 14.27 -14.94 14.97
C ASN A 84 13.19 -14.01 15.47
N ASN A 85 13.59 -12.77 15.75
CA ASN A 85 12.73 -11.66 16.09
C ASN A 85 11.89 -11.31 14.84
N ASN A 86 11.12 -12.30 14.38
CA ASN A 86 10.24 -12.22 13.24
C ASN A 86 9.09 -11.35 13.68
N ILE A 87 9.14 -10.11 13.22
CA ILE A 87 8.07 -9.15 13.42
C ILE A 87 6.85 -9.68 12.67
N SER A 88 5.78 -9.96 13.41
CA SER A 88 4.51 -10.43 12.86
C SER A 88 3.42 -9.41 13.16
N LEU A 89 2.59 -9.11 12.16
CA LEU A 89 1.45 -8.22 12.27
C LEU A 89 0.17 -9.00 11.97
N LEU A 90 -0.71 -9.11 12.97
CA LEU A 90 -1.99 -9.80 12.86
C LEU A 90 -3.13 -8.79 12.89
N LEU A 91 -3.89 -8.68 11.80
CA LEU A 91 -5.03 -7.77 11.64
C LEU A 91 -6.34 -8.53 11.78
N VAL A 92 -7.17 -8.16 12.77
CA VAL A 92 -8.41 -8.88 13.09
C VAL A 92 -9.60 -7.91 13.08
N PRO A 93 -10.65 -8.16 12.29
CA PRO A 93 -11.87 -7.36 12.36
C PRO A 93 -12.59 -7.66 13.68
N GLN A 94 -12.87 -6.64 14.48
CA GLN A 94 -13.54 -6.74 15.79
C GLN A 94 -14.56 -5.63 15.95
N ALA A 95 -15.76 -5.84 15.42
CA ALA A 95 -16.77 -4.79 15.39
C ALA A 95 -17.35 -4.43 16.77
N ASN A 96 -17.08 -5.23 17.80
CA ASN A 96 -17.56 -4.97 19.15
C ASN A 96 -16.80 -3.85 19.88
N LEU A 97 -15.68 -3.35 19.33
CA LEU A 97 -14.91 -2.30 19.98
C LEU A 97 -15.66 -0.97 20.07
N ILE A 98 -16.60 -0.71 19.16
CA ILE A 98 -17.40 0.53 19.16
C ILE A 98 -18.65 0.45 20.05
N ALA A 99 -18.82 -0.66 20.77
CA ALA A 99 -20.02 -0.88 21.53
C ALA A 99 -20.06 0.01 22.79
N LYS A 100 -21.21 0.63 23.03
CA LYS A 100 -21.46 1.44 24.23
C LYS A 100 -22.22 0.62 25.26
N VAL A 101 -21.66 0.49 26.45
CA VAL A 101 -22.33 -0.14 27.59
C VAL A 101 -23.37 0.84 28.15
N LYS A 102 -24.63 0.40 28.25
CA LYS A 102 -25.75 1.20 28.80
C LYS A 102 -26.38 0.52 30.01
N LYS A 103 -27.13 1.31 30.79
CA LYS A 103 -27.92 0.87 31.96
C LYS A 103 -27.06 0.15 33.01
N ASN A 104 -25.93 0.76 33.41
CA ASN A 104 -25.00 0.20 34.40
C ASN A 104 -24.53 -1.22 34.06
N GLY A 105 -24.08 -1.46 32.83
CA GLY A 105 -23.58 -2.79 32.43
C GLY A 105 -24.64 -3.77 31.92
N LYS A 106 -25.94 -3.47 32.07
CA LYS A 106 -27.01 -4.42 31.74
C LYS A 106 -27.26 -4.62 30.25
N SER A 107 -26.71 -3.74 29.40
CA SER A 107 -26.92 -3.81 27.95
C SER A 107 -25.74 -3.23 27.19
N VAL A 108 -25.50 -3.76 25.99
CA VAL A 108 -24.47 -3.28 25.05
C VAL A 108 -25.18 -2.80 23.79
N GLN A 109 -24.83 -1.63 23.28
CA GLN A 109 -25.44 -1.03 22.09
C GLN A 109 -24.40 -0.71 21.03
N TYR A 110 -24.78 -0.90 19.76
CA TYR A 110 -23.92 -0.78 18.58
C TYR A 110 -24.40 0.32 17.63
N HIS A 111 -24.97 1.42 18.15
CA HIS A 111 -25.59 2.46 17.32
C HIS A 111 -24.63 3.10 16.32
N ASP A 112 -23.36 3.19 16.67
CA ASP A 112 -22.33 3.83 15.85
C ASP A 112 -21.60 2.83 14.95
N GLN A 113 -21.92 1.53 15.02
CA GLN A 113 -21.29 0.49 14.20
C GLN A 113 -21.67 0.64 12.73
N ILE A 114 -20.68 0.58 11.85
CA ILE A 114 -20.89 0.60 10.40
C ILE A 114 -21.69 -0.62 9.93
N ASP A 115 -22.36 -0.51 8.78
CA ASP A 115 -23.00 -1.66 8.16
C ASP A 115 -21.97 -2.73 7.74
N LYS A 116 -22.41 -3.98 7.68
CA LYS A 116 -21.53 -5.15 7.48
C LYS A 116 -20.76 -5.09 6.16
N ASP A 117 -21.41 -4.70 5.07
CA ASP A 117 -20.82 -4.75 3.73
C ASP A 117 -19.81 -3.61 3.54
N THR A 118 -20.15 -2.40 4.00
CA THR A 118 -19.23 -1.27 4.02
C THR A 118 -18.07 -1.53 4.97
N GLY A 119 -18.32 -2.06 6.18
CA GLY A 119 -17.27 -2.42 7.13
C GLY A 119 -16.30 -3.46 6.58
N LYS A 120 -16.80 -4.45 5.84
CA LYS A 120 -15.96 -5.43 5.13
C LYS A 120 -15.06 -4.73 4.09
N ARG A 121 -15.61 -3.83 3.27
CA ARG A 121 -14.85 -3.09 2.25
C ARG A 121 -13.76 -2.21 2.89
N LEU A 122 -14.08 -1.52 3.98
CA LEU A 122 -13.11 -0.70 4.71
C LEU A 122 -12.02 -1.54 5.37
N TYR A 123 -12.35 -2.73 5.89
CA TYR A 123 -11.36 -3.67 6.42
C TYR A 123 -10.40 -4.18 5.32
N GLU A 124 -10.93 -4.59 4.17
CA GLU A 124 -10.11 -5.03 3.03
C GLU A 124 -9.19 -3.90 2.54
N LEU A 125 -9.73 -2.67 2.46
CA LEU A 125 -8.95 -1.47 2.14
C LEU A 125 -7.84 -1.23 3.17
N PHE A 126 -8.15 -1.31 4.46
CA PHE A 126 -7.17 -1.16 5.54
C PHE A 126 -6.01 -2.15 5.38
N CYS A 127 -6.31 -3.43 5.12
CA CYS A 127 -5.29 -4.46 4.92
C CYS A 127 -4.41 -4.16 3.71
N GLN A 128 -5.00 -3.74 2.59
CA GLN A 128 -4.26 -3.36 1.37
C GLN A 128 -3.33 -2.17 1.59
N ILE A 129 -3.78 -1.16 2.35
CA ILE A 129 -2.97 0.01 2.68
C ILE A 129 -1.80 -0.39 3.57
N VAL A 130 -2.04 -1.18 4.62
CA VAL A 130 -0.97 -1.69 5.50
C VAL A 130 0.07 -2.48 4.71
N GLU A 131 -0.36 -3.42 3.86
CA GLU A 131 0.54 -4.20 3.00
C GLU A 131 1.36 -3.30 2.07
N SER A 132 0.72 -2.33 1.41
CA SER A 132 1.38 -1.39 0.50
C SER A 132 2.43 -0.53 1.21
N LEU A 133 2.11 -0.04 2.42
CA LEU A 133 3.05 0.75 3.23
C LEU A 133 4.25 -0.10 3.68
N LEU A 134 4.04 -1.36 4.04
CA LEU A 134 5.11 -2.29 4.42
C LEU A 134 6.02 -2.62 3.23
N ILE A 135 5.44 -2.85 2.03
CA ILE A 135 6.21 -3.06 0.79
C ILE A 135 7.03 -1.82 0.44
N GLN A 136 6.43 -0.63 0.54
CA GLN A 136 7.13 0.63 0.31
C GLN A 136 8.33 0.77 1.24
N HIS A 137 8.14 0.48 2.53
CA HIS A 137 9.22 0.56 3.52
C HIS A 137 10.31 -0.50 3.30
N GLN A 138 9.94 -1.71 2.91
CA GLN A 138 10.89 -2.76 2.50
C GLN A 138 11.78 -2.29 1.35
N GLN A 139 11.19 -1.67 0.33
CA GLN A 139 11.93 -1.13 -0.82
C GLN A 139 12.86 0.01 -0.40
N PHE A 140 12.40 0.88 0.51
CA PHE A 140 13.22 1.95 1.08
C PHE A 140 14.45 1.39 1.80
N CYS A 141 14.28 0.38 2.67
CA CYS A 141 15.39 -0.27 3.38
C CYS A 141 16.42 -0.86 2.41
N ARG A 142 15.97 -1.53 1.34
CA ARG A 142 16.86 -2.12 0.32
C ARG A 142 17.70 -1.07 -0.41
N ARG A 143 17.13 0.09 -0.75
CA ARG A 143 17.85 1.16 -1.46
C ARG A 143 18.96 1.77 -0.61
N ASN A 144 18.73 1.97 0.68
CA ASN A 144 19.71 2.61 1.56
C ASN A 144 20.88 1.70 1.95
N SER A 145 20.75 0.37 1.78
CA SER A 145 21.83 -0.58 2.11
C SER A 145 23.02 -0.56 1.14
N ILE A 146 22.89 0.04 -0.05
CA ILE A 146 23.86 -0.14 -1.15
C ILE A 146 25.01 0.90 -1.11
N THR A 147 24.91 1.96 -0.31
CA THR A 147 25.82 3.12 -0.43
C THR A 147 27.10 3.06 0.41
N ASP A 148 27.37 2.02 1.21
CA ASP A 148 28.47 2.04 2.20
C ASP A 148 29.68 1.14 1.87
N ASP A 149 29.62 0.36 0.79
CA ASP A 149 30.56 -0.77 0.59
C ASP A 149 31.70 -0.56 -0.42
N GLY A 150 32.06 0.67 -0.81
CA GLY A 150 33.28 0.76 -1.63
C GLY A 150 33.66 2.12 -2.17
N ASP A 151 34.57 2.78 -1.45
CA ASP A 151 35.54 3.69 -2.06
C ASP A 151 36.95 3.53 -1.45
N ASP A 152 37.31 2.31 -1.06
CA ASP A 152 38.62 1.98 -0.46
C ASP A 152 39.58 1.25 -1.43
N ASP A 153 39.27 1.24 -2.73
CA ASP A 153 40.15 0.71 -3.79
C ASP A 153 40.90 1.82 -4.57
N GLN A 154 41.33 2.88 -3.88
CA GLN A 154 42.35 3.80 -4.39
C GLN A 154 43.76 3.38 -3.99
N HIS A 155 44.23 2.19 -4.37
CA HIS A 155 45.67 1.93 -4.44
C HIS A 155 46.02 0.72 -5.33
N HIS A 156 46.27 1.00 -6.63
CA HIS A 156 47.30 0.40 -7.50
C HIS A 156 46.84 0.19 -8.96
N GLN A 157 46.91 1.26 -9.77
CA GLN A 157 47.20 1.10 -11.21
C GLN A 157 48.13 2.22 -11.68
N LYS A 158 49.42 2.05 -11.40
CA LYS A 158 50.50 2.65 -12.20
C LYS A 158 50.94 1.62 -13.23
N HIS A 159 50.97 2.02 -14.50
CA HIS A 159 51.79 1.57 -15.64
C HIS A 159 51.03 1.14 -16.93
N HIS A 160 51.44 1.84 -18.01
CA HIS A 160 51.30 1.58 -19.46
C HIS A 160 49.92 1.84 -20.09
N GLN A 161 49.79 2.49 -21.26
CA GLN A 161 50.73 3.04 -22.23
C GLN A 161 49.99 4.03 -23.16
N LYS A 162 50.73 5.08 -23.54
CA LYS A 162 50.58 6.05 -24.65
C LYS A 162 49.49 5.79 -25.72
N GLY A 163 48.70 6.84 -25.97
CA GLY A 163 48.51 7.36 -27.34
C GLY A 163 47.10 7.31 -27.89
N SER A 164 46.27 8.30 -27.55
CA SER A 164 45.23 8.78 -28.48
C SER A 164 44.83 10.20 -28.13
N PHE A 165 45.10 11.10 -29.07
CA PHE A 165 44.72 12.50 -29.05
C PHE A 165 43.22 12.56 -29.39
N GLY A 166 42.35 12.85 -28.42
CA GLY A 166 40.91 12.85 -28.66
C GLY A 166 40.10 13.50 -27.53
N ILE A 167 39.81 14.78 -27.71
CA ILE A 167 38.65 15.53 -27.18
C ILE A 167 38.37 15.36 -25.68
N LEU A 168 38.86 16.34 -24.91
CA LEU A 168 38.46 16.65 -23.53
C LEU A 168 36.93 16.77 -23.44
N SER A 169 36.28 15.70 -23.02
CA SER A 169 34.87 15.66 -22.67
C SER A 169 34.74 15.63 -21.15
N SER A 170 34.30 16.77 -20.63
CA SER A 170 33.88 17.01 -19.24
C SER A 170 32.76 16.02 -18.84
N SER A 171 33.14 14.90 -18.24
CA SER A 171 32.26 13.75 -17.98
C SER A 171 31.98 13.49 -16.48
N SER A 172 32.36 14.40 -15.58
CA SER A 172 32.27 14.18 -14.13
C SER A 172 31.06 14.83 -13.42
N ALA A 173 30.09 15.38 -14.15
CA ALA A 173 28.97 16.14 -13.57
C ALA A 173 27.55 15.61 -13.90
N SER A 174 27.44 14.42 -14.51
CA SER A 174 26.16 13.92 -15.08
C SER A 174 25.56 12.69 -14.38
N SER A 175 26.24 12.02 -13.45
CA SER A 175 25.68 10.82 -12.80
C SER A 175 24.71 11.11 -11.65
N LEU A 176 24.75 12.31 -11.06
CA LEU A 176 23.92 12.71 -9.90
C LEU A 176 22.47 13.09 -10.23
N LEU A 177 22.03 12.97 -11.50
CA LEU A 177 20.67 13.35 -11.94
C LEU A 177 19.84 12.17 -12.48
N SER A 178 20.27 10.93 -12.24
CA SER A 178 19.67 9.75 -12.88
C SER A 178 18.44 9.17 -12.16
N SER A 179 18.14 9.57 -10.92
CA SER A 179 16.88 9.20 -10.29
C SER A 179 15.76 10.07 -10.85
N THR A 180 14.96 9.50 -11.75
CA THR A 180 13.73 10.13 -12.19
C THR A 180 12.78 10.28 -10.99
N PRO A 181 12.33 11.50 -10.64
CA PRO A 181 11.46 11.72 -9.48
C PRO A 181 10.15 10.93 -9.57
N ASP A 182 9.61 10.51 -8.42
CA ASP A 182 8.34 9.77 -8.32
C ASP A 182 7.20 10.59 -8.97
N PRO A 183 6.45 10.01 -9.93
CA PRO A 183 5.31 10.69 -10.54
C PRO A 183 4.14 10.95 -9.59
N SER A 184 4.09 10.37 -8.38
CA SER A 184 3.02 10.63 -7.40
C SER A 184 3.15 12.01 -6.72
N ILE A 185 4.34 12.60 -6.68
CA ILE A 185 4.62 13.91 -6.08
C ILE A 185 4.00 15.02 -6.95
N PRO A 186 3.24 15.98 -6.39
CA PRO A 186 2.75 17.16 -7.14
C PRO A 186 3.92 18.02 -7.66
N PRO A 187 3.83 18.62 -8.87
CA PRO A 187 4.90 19.43 -9.44
C PRO A 187 5.36 20.58 -8.53
N SER A 188 4.44 21.20 -7.78
CA SER A 188 4.72 22.28 -6.83
C SER A 188 5.57 21.85 -5.63
N LEU A 189 5.62 20.55 -5.31
CA LEU A 189 6.41 19.99 -4.21
C LEU A 189 7.72 19.37 -4.68
N LEU A 190 7.93 19.21 -5.99
CA LEU A 190 9.07 18.50 -6.57
C LEU A 190 10.43 18.96 -6.05
N PHE A 191 10.60 20.27 -5.84
CA PHE A 191 11.86 20.87 -5.37
C PHE A 191 11.82 21.26 -3.88
N ARG A 192 10.67 21.09 -3.20
CA ARG A 192 10.50 21.43 -1.78
C ARG A 192 10.66 20.23 -0.87
N ASP A 193 10.19 19.07 -1.32
CA ASP A 193 10.22 17.87 -0.51
C ASP A 193 11.66 17.34 -0.48
N GLY A 194 12.35 17.54 0.65
CA GLY A 194 13.73 17.13 0.89
C GLY A 194 13.92 15.61 1.02
N SER A 195 12.97 14.83 0.50
CA SER A 195 12.92 13.37 0.62
C SER A 195 14.04 12.68 -0.15
N ASP A 196 14.54 13.30 -1.22
CA ASP A 196 15.82 12.95 -1.82
C ASP A 196 16.92 13.77 -1.13
N HIS A 197 17.94 13.10 -0.57
CA HIS A 197 19.09 13.72 0.13
C HIS A 197 19.84 14.81 -0.67
N ASN A 198 19.50 15.02 -1.94
CA ASN A 198 20.02 16.08 -2.79
C ASN A 198 19.19 17.38 -2.81
N ASN A 199 18.00 17.44 -2.19
CA ASN A 199 17.06 18.56 -2.36
C ASN A 199 17.29 19.78 -1.44
N GLN A 200 18.34 19.81 -0.61
CA GLN A 200 18.71 21.03 0.14
C GLN A 200 19.45 22.08 -0.71
N GLN A 201 19.47 21.94 -2.03
CA GLN A 201 20.22 22.84 -2.92
C GLN A 201 19.58 24.22 -3.13
N TYR A 202 18.32 24.40 -2.76
CA TYR A 202 17.54 25.62 -3.06
C TYR A 202 17.03 26.31 -1.79
N GLY A 203 17.06 27.65 -1.78
CA GLY A 203 16.71 28.45 -0.60
C GLY A 203 15.29 29.05 -0.65
N THR A 204 14.94 29.71 -1.77
CA THR A 204 13.63 30.35 -1.94
C THR A 204 12.89 29.80 -3.16
N PHE A 205 11.56 29.82 -3.12
CA PHE A 205 10.69 29.25 -4.14
C PHE A 205 9.62 30.24 -4.56
N ASP A 206 9.26 30.22 -5.84
CA ASP A 206 8.08 30.91 -6.36
C ASP A 206 6.82 30.31 -5.72
N GLU A 207 5.97 31.16 -5.15
CA GLU A 207 4.74 30.75 -4.46
C GLU A 207 3.73 30.13 -5.40
N THR A 208 3.72 30.55 -6.67
CA THR A 208 2.73 30.12 -7.65
C THR A 208 3.10 28.79 -8.30
N THR A 209 4.36 28.66 -8.72
CA THR A 209 4.84 27.47 -9.45
C THR A 209 5.56 26.45 -8.58
N GLY A 210 6.07 26.86 -7.42
CA GLY A 210 6.95 26.03 -6.60
C GLY A 210 8.38 25.90 -7.15
N LEU A 211 8.74 26.65 -8.19
CA LEU A 211 10.09 26.62 -8.76
C LEU A 211 11.10 27.37 -7.88
N PRO A 212 12.32 26.84 -7.71
CA PRO A 212 13.35 27.53 -6.93
C PRO A 212 13.81 28.82 -7.63
N LEU A 213 13.99 29.88 -6.83
CA LEU A 213 14.45 31.20 -7.27
C LEU A 213 15.91 31.46 -6.89
N THR A 214 16.34 30.94 -5.75
CA THR A 214 17.71 31.07 -5.22
C THR A 214 18.30 29.72 -4.83
N ASN A 215 19.61 29.61 -4.89
CA ASN A 215 20.35 28.52 -4.25
C ASN A 215 20.22 28.59 -2.72
N MET A 216 20.73 27.57 -2.02
CA MET A 216 20.77 27.51 -0.55
C MET A 216 21.42 28.76 0.08
N ASP A 217 22.45 29.32 -0.55
CA ASP A 217 23.16 30.52 -0.08
C ASP A 217 22.38 31.84 -0.31
N GLY A 218 21.14 31.77 -0.82
CA GLY A 218 20.35 32.94 -1.20
C GLY A 218 20.79 33.59 -2.52
N THR A 219 21.81 33.05 -3.20
CA THR A 219 22.23 33.54 -4.52
C THR A 219 21.19 33.24 -5.59
N VAL A 220 20.89 34.23 -6.43
CA VAL A 220 19.89 34.09 -7.49
C VAL A 220 20.36 33.09 -8.54
N LEU A 221 19.49 32.14 -8.90
CA LEU A 221 19.79 31.13 -9.93
C LEU A 221 20.09 31.78 -11.29
N THR A 222 21.16 31.31 -11.95
CA THR A 222 21.55 31.76 -13.30
C THR A 222 20.49 31.40 -14.34
N LYS A 223 20.44 32.12 -15.47
CA LYS A 223 19.46 31.87 -16.54
C LYS A 223 19.52 30.43 -17.08
N SER A 224 20.71 29.86 -17.21
CA SER A 224 20.90 28.47 -17.65
C SER A 224 20.40 27.46 -16.61
N ALA A 225 20.65 27.70 -15.33
CA ALA A 225 20.15 26.85 -14.24
C ALA A 225 18.62 26.89 -14.18
N ARG A 226 18.00 28.09 -14.23
CA ARG A 226 16.54 28.23 -14.29
C ARG A 226 15.94 27.49 -15.48
N LYS A 227 16.55 27.60 -16.67
CA LYS A 227 16.08 26.88 -17.86
C LYS A 227 16.16 25.36 -17.69
N LYS A 228 17.20 24.85 -17.02
CA LYS A 228 17.35 23.42 -16.73
C LYS A 228 16.27 22.94 -15.74
N ILE A 229 16.06 23.69 -14.67
CA ILE A 229 15.05 23.40 -13.63
C ILE A 229 13.64 23.42 -14.24
N GLN A 230 13.32 24.43 -15.06
CA GLN A 230 12.06 24.49 -15.80
C GLN A 230 11.85 23.25 -16.67
N LYS A 231 12.87 22.80 -17.39
CA LYS A 231 12.77 21.60 -18.25
C LYS A 231 12.48 20.35 -17.42
N ILE A 232 13.07 20.22 -16.23
CA ILE A 232 12.81 19.12 -15.29
C ILE A 232 11.37 19.20 -14.78
N TYR A 233 10.91 20.38 -14.38
CA TYR A 233 9.55 20.65 -13.92
C TYR A 233 8.50 20.31 -14.98
N ASP A 234 8.68 20.76 -16.22
CA ASP A 234 7.74 20.49 -17.31
C ASP A 234 7.67 18.98 -17.63
N ALA A 235 8.82 18.31 -17.60
CA ALA A 235 8.89 16.86 -17.82
C ALA A 235 8.23 16.08 -16.67
N HIS A 236 8.33 16.54 -15.43
CA HIS A 236 7.67 15.94 -14.28
C HIS A 236 6.17 16.22 -14.26
N THR A 237 5.74 17.44 -14.56
CA THR A 237 4.33 17.83 -14.71
C THR A 237 3.60 16.90 -15.69
N LYS A 238 4.21 16.62 -16.85
CA LYS A 238 3.66 15.66 -17.83
C LYS A 238 3.56 14.24 -17.28
N ARG A 239 4.53 13.81 -16.48
CA ARG A 239 4.52 12.47 -15.85
C ARG A 239 3.47 12.38 -14.74
N HIS A 240 3.36 13.40 -13.89
CA HIS A 240 2.37 13.48 -12.84
C HIS A 240 0.94 13.47 -13.40
N GLN A 241 0.68 14.24 -14.46
CA GLN A 241 -0.63 14.24 -15.13
C GLN A 241 -1.01 12.86 -15.67
N LYS A 242 -0.06 12.14 -16.29
CA LYS A 242 -0.28 10.76 -16.74
C LYS A 242 -0.59 9.81 -15.58
N TRP A 243 0.09 9.99 -14.45
CA TRP A 243 -0.16 9.21 -13.25
C TRP A 243 -1.56 9.46 -12.68
N LEU A 244 -2.01 10.72 -12.56
CA LEU A 244 -3.37 11.06 -12.15
C LEU A 244 -4.43 10.43 -13.04
N ASN A 245 -4.27 10.54 -14.37
CA ASN A 245 -5.20 9.93 -15.32
C ASN A 245 -5.26 8.40 -15.16
N LYS A 246 -4.11 7.76 -14.92
CA LYS A 246 -4.03 6.31 -14.68
C LYS A 246 -4.75 5.92 -13.39
N GLN A 247 -4.59 6.69 -12.31
CA GLN A 247 -5.31 6.45 -11.05
C GLN A 247 -6.82 6.59 -11.23
N GLN A 248 -7.27 7.63 -11.94
CA GLN A 248 -8.69 7.83 -12.24
C GLN A 248 -9.27 6.68 -13.07
N GLN A 249 -8.53 6.18 -14.06
CA GLN A 249 -8.95 5.01 -14.86
C GLN A 249 -9.04 3.74 -14.00
N LEU A 250 -8.08 3.49 -13.12
CA LEU A 250 -8.11 2.35 -12.20
C LEU A 250 -9.33 2.43 -11.27
N HIS A 251 -9.62 3.62 -10.75
CA HIS A 251 -10.79 3.85 -9.90
C HIS A 251 -12.11 3.60 -10.66
N GLN A 252 -12.25 4.09 -11.89
CA GLN A 252 -13.43 3.83 -12.74
C GLN A 252 -13.59 2.34 -13.07
N LYS A 253 -12.49 1.65 -13.42
CA LYS A 253 -12.51 0.19 -13.64
C LYS A 253 -12.96 -0.56 -12.38
N TRP A 254 -12.50 -0.13 -11.21
CA TRP A 254 -12.90 -0.71 -9.93
C TRP A 254 -14.40 -0.51 -9.66
N LEU A 255 -14.94 0.70 -9.89
CA LEU A 255 -16.38 0.98 -9.75
C LEU A 255 -17.23 0.12 -10.70
N ASN A 256 -16.83 0.01 -11.96
CA ASN A 256 -17.55 -0.80 -12.95
C ASN A 256 -17.56 -2.29 -12.60
N LYS A 257 -16.47 -2.81 -12.00
CA LYS A 257 -16.40 -4.21 -11.55
C LYS A 257 -17.39 -4.53 -10.43
N GLN A 258 -17.87 -3.55 -9.68
CA GLN A 258 -18.79 -3.75 -8.56
C GLN A 258 -20.27 -3.82 -8.96
N GLN A 259 -20.66 -3.34 -10.15
CA GLN A 259 -22.07 -3.23 -10.55
C GLN A 259 -22.78 -4.49 -11.11
N PRO A 260 -22.13 -5.54 -11.68
CA PRO A 260 -22.88 -6.52 -12.47
C PRO A 260 -23.70 -7.56 -11.68
N LYS A 261 -23.72 -7.54 -10.33
CA LYS A 261 -24.43 -8.59 -9.56
C LYS A 261 -25.92 -8.36 -9.32
N GLN A 262 -26.47 -7.17 -9.57
CA GLN A 262 -27.91 -6.92 -9.34
C GLN A 262 -28.80 -7.23 -10.56
N GLN A 263 -28.29 -7.24 -11.79
CA GLN A 263 -29.13 -7.44 -12.97
C GLN A 263 -29.34 -8.92 -13.36
N GLN A 264 -28.43 -9.84 -12.98
CA GLN A 264 -28.66 -11.28 -13.26
C GLN A 264 -29.72 -11.93 -12.36
N GLN A 265 -30.03 -11.35 -11.19
CA GLN A 265 -31.04 -11.90 -10.30
C GLN A 265 -32.49 -11.57 -10.71
N GLN A 266 -32.71 -10.53 -11.54
CA GLN A 266 -34.05 -10.20 -12.04
C GLN A 266 -34.43 -10.98 -13.32
N GLN A 267 -33.47 -11.61 -14.01
CA GLN A 267 -33.77 -12.40 -15.22
C GLN A 267 -34.03 -13.89 -14.93
N GLN A 268 -33.75 -14.39 -13.72
CA GLN A 268 -34.06 -15.79 -13.35
C GLN A 268 -35.42 -15.97 -12.66
N SER A 269 -36.18 -14.90 -12.39
CA SER A 269 -37.50 -15.00 -11.74
C SER A 269 -38.71 -15.08 -12.70
N HIS A 270 -38.50 -15.28 -14.01
CA HIS A 270 -39.59 -15.32 -15.01
C HIS A 270 -39.73 -16.62 -15.80
N HIS A 271 -39.26 -17.76 -15.26
CA HIS A 271 -39.66 -19.07 -15.75
C HIS A 271 -40.36 -19.87 -14.65
N GLU A 272 -41.62 -19.53 -14.38
CA GLU A 272 -42.56 -20.50 -13.83
C GLU A 272 -43.13 -21.36 -14.96
N PRO A 273 -43.04 -22.71 -14.88
CA PRO A 273 -43.75 -23.58 -15.79
C PRO A 273 -45.24 -23.57 -15.44
N ASN A 274 -46.08 -23.31 -16.44
CA ASN A 274 -47.52 -23.51 -16.40
C ASN A 274 -47.85 -24.94 -15.94
N GLY A 275 -48.22 -25.08 -14.68
CA GLY A 275 -48.72 -26.30 -14.06
C GLY A 275 -50.15 -26.09 -13.57
N THR A 276 -51.11 -26.46 -14.42
CA THR A 276 -52.53 -26.67 -14.12
C THR A 276 -52.72 -27.45 -12.81
N THR A 277 -53.65 -27.01 -11.92
CA THR A 277 -54.69 -27.85 -11.24
C THR A 277 -55.43 -27.04 -10.15
N THR A 278 -56.67 -26.69 -10.49
CA THR A 278 -57.91 -26.57 -9.68
C THR A 278 -57.90 -26.33 -8.16
N GLY A 279 -58.63 -25.29 -7.76
CA GLY A 279 -59.76 -25.41 -6.81
C GLY A 279 -59.54 -24.89 -5.39
N GLY A 280 -60.23 -23.80 -5.01
CA GLY A 280 -60.33 -23.41 -3.60
C GLY A 280 -60.79 -21.97 -3.37
N THR A 281 -62.10 -21.80 -3.17
CA THR A 281 -62.87 -20.58 -2.90
C THR A 281 -62.61 -19.90 -1.54
N ASN A 282 -62.68 -18.56 -1.56
CA ASN A 282 -63.42 -17.64 -0.65
C ASN A 282 -62.68 -16.57 0.16
N ASN A 283 -63.27 -15.37 0.03
CA ASN A 283 -63.36 -14.22 0.94
C ASN A 283 -62.19 -13.23 1.05
N ARG A 284 -62.38 -11.92 1.25
CA ARG A 284 -63.41 -10.88 1.00
C ARG A 284 -62.86 -9.63 1.74
N SER A 285 -62.80 -8.47 1.06
CA SER A 285 -62.73 -7.08 1.60
C SER A 285 -61.60 -6.71 2.58
N SER A 286 -60.99 -5.52 2.59
CA SER A 286 -61.29 -4.20 2.01
C SER A 286 -60.08 -3.26 2.22
N GLU A 287 -59.82 -2.44 1.21
CA GLU A 287 -59.50 -0.99 1.24
C GLU A 287 -58.62 -0.43 2.38
N GLU A 288 -57.49 0.21 2.04
CA GLU A 288 -57.44 1.68 1.88
C GLU A 288 -56.10 2.17 1.31
N THR A 289 -56.22 3.19 0.47
CA THR A 289 -55.23 3.80 -0.42
C THR A 289 -54.33 4.81 0.27
N ASN A 290 -53.05 4.92 -0.12
CA ASN A 290 -52.31 6.18 -0.25
C ASN A 290 -50.98 5.97 -1.01
N ASN A 291 -51.02 6.16 -2.34
CA ASN A 291 -49.83 6.30 -3.18
C ASN A 291 -49.74 7.76 -3.67
N ILE A 292 -48.69 8.46 -3.24
CA ILE A 292 -48.31 9.77 -3.78
C ILE A 292 -47.45 9.52 -5.02
N LEU A 293 -48.04 9.81 -6.17
CA LEU A 293 -47.44 9.84 -7.49
C LEU A 293 -46.76 11.20 -7.70
N LEU A 294 -45.42 11.21 -7.78
CA LEU A 294 -44.64 12.38 -8.22
C LEU A 294 -44.21 12.15 -9.67
N THR A 295 -44.97 12.78 -10.56
CA THR A 295 -44.71 12.87 -12.00
C THR A 295 -43.54 13.82 -12.23
N LEU A 296 -42.43 13.33 -12.77
CA LEU A 296 -41.40 14.15 -13.40
C LEU A 296 -41.37 13.80 -14.89
N GLU A 297 -41.65 14.81 -15.70
CA GLU A 297 -41.78 14.76 -17.14
C GLU A 297 -40.43 14.43 -17.80
N SER A 298 -40.42 13.37 -18.60
CA SER A 298 -39.32 13.01 -19.49
C SER A 298 -39.44 13.77 -20.81
N GLY A 299 -38.57 14.76 -21.03
CA GLY A 299 -38.34 15.36 -22.34
C GLY A 299 -37.50 14.44 -23.23
N THR A 300 -38.10 13.97 -24.32
CA THR A 300 -37.51 13.16 -25.38
C THR A 300 -36.53 13.97 -26.24
N LYS A 301 -35.27 13.50 -26.40
CA LYS A 301 -34.43 13.82 -27.56
C LYS A 301 -33.53 12.64 -27.95
N ASP A 302 -33.85 12.08 -29.12
CA ASP A 302 -32.97 11.60 -30.18
C ASP A 302 -31.77 10.70 -29.81
N VAL A 303 -31.99 9.39 -29.96
CA VAL A 303 -30.93 8.38 -30.09
C VAL A 303 -30.75 8.07 -31.59
N PRO A 304 -29.54 8.19 -32.16
CA PRO A 304 -29.30 7.81 -33.55
C PRO A 304 -29.20 6.29 -33.70
N LYS A 305 -29.88 5.78 -34.73
CA LYS A 305 -29.74 4.41 -35.27
C LYS A 305 -28.27 4.16 -35.65
N ILE A 306 -27.62 3.24 -34.93
CA ILE A 306 -26.36 2.64 -35.38
C ILE A 306 -26.71 1.42 -36.24
N ALA A 307 -26.20 1.45 -37.46
CA ALA A 307 -26.35 0.41 -38.46
C ALA A 307 -25.70 -0.90 -37.97
N LYS A 308 -26.38 -2.02 -38.23
CA LYS A 308 -25.80 -3.35 -38.21
C LYS A 308 -24.79 -3.45 -39.36
N GLY A 309 -23.52 -3.60 -39.02
CA GLY A 309 -22.50 -4.17 -39.90
C GLY A 309 -22.41 -5.65 -39.59
N ASP A 310 -22.67 -6.46 -40.61
CA ASP A 310 -22.31 -7.87 -40.67
C ASP A 310 -20.82 -7.90 -41.05
N ASP A 311 -19.95 -8.26 -40.11
CA ASP A 311 -18.51 -8.45 -40.37
C ASP A 311 -18.11 -9.84 -39.86
N ASP A 312 -18.00 -10.73 -40.84
CA ASP A 312 -17.05 -11.82 -41.06
C ASP A 312 -16.36 -12.51 -39.86
N ASP A 313 -16.60 -13.82 -39.84
CA ASP A 313 -15.81 -14.87 -39.20
C ASP A 313 -14.33 -14.76 -39.61
N ASP A 314 -13.46 -14.34 -38.69
CA ASP A 314 -12.01 -14.49 -38.82
C ASP A 314 -11.49 -15.35 -37.66
N ASP A 315 -10.84 -16.44 -38.04
CA ASP A 315 -10.32 -17.53 -37.23
C ASP A 315 -9.46 -17.06 -36.03
N ASP A 316 -9.89 -17.47 -34.83
CA ASP A 316 -9.17 -17.33 -33.57
C ASP A 316 -7.90 -18.21 -33.56
N ASP A 317 -6.83 -17.71 -34.15
CA ASP A 317 -5.46 -18.13 -33.84
C ASP A 317 -5.10 -17.63 -32.42
N GLU A 318 -5.54 -18.40 -31.41
CA GLU A 318 -5.24 -18.21 -29.99
C GLU A 318 -3.74 -18.41 -29.73
N LYS A 319 -2.93 -17.44 -30.15
CA LYS A 319 -1.51 -17.36 -29.81
C LYS A 319 -1.41 -17.07 -28.32
N ASN A 320 -1.13 -18.13 -27.57
CA ASN A 320 -0.76 -18.16 -26.16
C ASN A 320 0.50 -17.30 -25.93
N ILE A 321 0.32 -15.98 -25.87
CA ILE A 321 1.34 -15.05 -25.41
C ILE A 321 1.31 -15.14 -23.88
N THR A 322 2.14 -16.03 -23.33
CA THR A 322 2.55 -15.97 -21.92
C THR A 322 3.39 -14.71 -21.71
N ALA A 323 2.73 -13.55 -21.74
CA ALA A 323 3.34 -12.28 -21.39
C ALA A 323 3.80 -12.38 -19.95
N ALA A 324 5.10 -12.26 -19.72
CA ALA A 324 5.69 -12.25 -18.39
C ALA A 324 4.93 -11.22 -17.54
N SER A 325 4.16 -11.71 -16.58
CA SER A 325 3.35 -10.86 -15.71
C SER A 325 4.28 -9.85 -15.04
N PRO A 326 3.96 -8.56 -15.06
CA PRO A 326 4.80 -7.54 -14.45
C PRO A 326 5.06 -7.94 -12.99
N ASN A 327 6.35 -7.97 -12.58
CA ASN A 327 6.77 -8.28 -11.22
C ASN A 327 6.06 -7.34 -10.24
N VAL A 328 4.91 -7.77 -9.72
CA VAL A 328 4.20 -7.05 -8.67
C VAL A 328 5.07 -7.18 -7.43
N PRO A 329 5.53 -6.08 -6.83
CA PRO A 329 6.34 -6.16 -5.63
C PRO A 329 5.53 -6.86 -4.55
N THR A 330 6.07 -7.95 -4.01
CA THR A 330 5.48 -8.72 -2.93
C THR A 330 6.19 -8.45 -1.62
N LEU A 331 5.46 -8.55 -0.51
CA LEU A 331 6.01 -8.43 0.82
C LEU A 331 6.88 -9.66 1.14
N ASP A 332 8.10 -9.43 1.59
CA ASP A 332 9.03 -10.49 1.98
C ASP A 332 8.61 -11.03 3.35
N PRO A 333 8.27 -12.32 3.50
CA PRO A 333 7.87 -12.89 4.78
C PRO A 333 8.98 -12.82 5.84
N ASN A 334 10.25 -12.69 5.43
CA ASN A 334 11.36 -12.51 6.36
C ASN A 334 11.46 -11.06 6.87
N PHE A 335 10.92 -10.09 6.11
CA PHE A 335 10.85 -8.69 6.52
C PHE A 335 9.79 -8.54 7.61
N VAL A 336 8.53 -8.84 7.27
CA VAL A 336 7.41 -8.86 8.21
C VAL A 336 6.38 -9.92 7.79
N HIS A 337 5.89 -10.69 8.76
CA HIS A 337 4.83 -11.65 8.53
C HIS A 337 3.47 -10.98 8.77
N LEU A 338 2.79 -10.59 7.69
CA LEU A 338 1.46 -9.99 7.73
C LEU A 338 0.38 -11.06 7.60
N VAL A 339 -0.51 -11.13 8.58
CA VAL A 339 -1.67 -12.03 8.58
C VAL A 339 -2.92 -11.20 8.77
N ALA A 340 -3.89 -11.35 7.87
CA ALA A 340 -5.18 -10.68 7.96
C ALA A 340 -6.31 -11.70 7.78
N GLY A 341 -7.33 -11.63 8.63
CA GLY A 341 -8.49 -12.51 8.52
C GLY A 341 -9.42 -12.44 9.72
N SER A 342 -10.61 -13.02 9.55
CA SER A 342 -11.53 -13.26 10.66
C SER A 342 -11.16 -14.56 11.37
N PHE A 343 -10.79 -14.48 12.65
CA PHE A 343 -10.48 -15.65 13.46
C PHE A 343 -11.69 -16.07 14.28
N GLY A 344 -12.49 -16.97 13.69
CA GLY A 344 -13.50 -17.81 14.35
C GLY A 344 -14.74 -17.13 14.96
N LYS A 345 -15.91 -17.75 14.79
CA LYS A 345 -17.17 -17.35 15.47
C LYS A 345 -17.12 -17.53 17.00
N ARG A 346 -16.15 -18.31 17.53
CA ARG A 346 -15.94 -18.66 18.96
C ARG A 346 -14.47 -19.04 19.29
N GLN A 347 -13.51 -18.69 18.44
CA GLN A 347 -12.11 -18.98 18.74
C GLN A 347 -11.60 -17.86 19.66
N GLY A 348 -11.51 -18.18 20.96
CA GLY A 348 -10.76 -17.34 21.88
C GLY A 348 -9.29 -17.45 21.53
N LEU A 349 -8.63 -16.31 21.30
CA LEU A 349 -7.19 -16.27 21.31
C LEU A 349 -6.76 -16.26 22.77
N GLU A 350 -6.23 -17.36 23.28
CA GLU A 350 -5.60 -17.37 24.60
C GLU A 350 -4.21 -16.74 24.47
N MET A 351 -4.02 -15.59 25.11
CA MET A 351 -2.71 -14.97 25.23
C MET A 351 -2.19 -15.25 26.63
N VAL A 352 -1.20 -16.15 26.73
CA VAL A 352 -0.43 -16.34 27.96
C VAL A 352 0.74 -15.35 27.91
N SER A 353 0.67 -14.31 28.74
CA SER A 353 1.72 -13.31 28.90
C SER A 353 1.97 -13.15 30.39
N ASP A 354 3.20 -13.40 30.84
CA ASP A 354 3.60 -13.22 32.25
C ASP A 354 3.49 -11.76 32.71
N MET A 355 3.47 -10.81 31.76
CA MET A 355 3.34 -9.38 31.99
C MET A 355 1.95 -8.82 31.57
N GLY A 356 0.99 -9.70 31.24
CA GLY A 356 -0.36 -9.35 30.81
C GLY A 356 -0.46 -8.84 29.36
N PRO A 357 -1.65 -8.89 28.73
CA PRO A 357 -1.89 -8.26 27.43
C PRO A 357 -2.14 -6.75 27.60
N PHE A 358 -1.31 -5.92 26.97
CA PHE A 358 -1.55 -4.47 26.92
C PHE A 358 -2.49 -4.14 25.76
N CYS A 359 -3.60 -3.48 26.08
CA CYS A 359 -4.58 -3.02 25.10
C CYS A 359 -4.43 -1.50 24.93
N HIS A 360 -4.02 -1.08 23.73
CA HIS A 360 -4.08 0.31 23.33
C HIS A 360 -5.36 0.52 22.51
N VAL A 361 -6.26 1.38 23.00
CA VAL A 361 -7.44 1.81 22.26
C VAL A 361 -7.11 3.16 21.65
N ILE A 362 -7.19 3.23 20.32
CA ILE A 362 -6.85 4.43 19.57
C ILE A 362 -8.10 4.82 18.80
N GLU A 363 -8.65 5.97 19.15
CA GLU A 363 -9.75 6.59 18.43
C GLU A 363 -9.14 7.59 17.43
N ILE A 364 -9.42 7.38 16.14
CA ILE A 364 -8.86 8.12 15.01
C ILE A 364 -9.99 8.83 14.28
#